data_AF-A0AAD5SB59-F1
#
_entry.id   AF-A0AAD5SB59-F1
#
_cell.length_a   1.000
_cell.length_b   1.000
_cell.length_c   1.000
_cell.angle_alpha   90.00
_cell.angle_beta   90.00
_cell.angle_gamma   90.00
#
_symmetry.space_group_name_H-M   'P 1'
#
loop_
_entity.id
_entity.type
_entity.pdbx_description
1 polymer ?
#
loop_
_entity_poly.entity_id
_entity_poly.type
_entity_poly.pdbx_seq_one_letter_code
_entity_poly.pdbx_strand_id
1 'polypeptide(L)'
;MSARGSAKPKSRAGSGKGREGSAKKGGAAGAGDAAGDDGRSKADLEAEVKRLTEELAQEREERNYFQLERDRINSFWDITKQELAESKAELLNRDREQEELEEKHQVEIKVYKQKVKHLLYEYQNNIAHLQSDSERALQLSTSTHLTALSSLKSTTRALKLELKELSLSHADVIKSLKQKHDQEITKLRADFDRKAKELHAKYEKRGKGVRDELELKRKNEIHEIEERKNGQINALMRNHDRAFAEIKTYYNEITMNNLNLINTLKRDGPGRVGVENGLESTIGKGQMDKVETPSRTMRKRLISTRDSRIDFRSSQSKSRISPSLTHPKNQQEQVETLKKKEERSEKQMTDILSENKRLSEPLQSALAECDALKRELQNYTKDKMSLQNAKARLKVLEQEHKELRWEHEVLEQRLEGVVKERDGLYEGFVDRIIGVQRKTGFKNLILEKKVDSLKETLEKKDLQLNEVLKATNLDPAALSNLTRRLEEVLDTKNQLIKELQYDLAKVTKAHNDMIRVYEAKLTEFSIPVEELGFKPLMISTGSRVPNVGAAGLVAAQ
;
A
#
# COMPACT_ATOMS: atom_id res chain seq x y z
N MET A 1 -38.09 25.01 0.28
CA MET A 1 -39.44 25.56 -0.02
C MET A 1 -40.26 25.60 1.28
N SER A 2 -41.47 26.14 1.27
CA SER A 2 -42.37 26.30 2.44
C SER A 2 -42.54 25.01 3.28
N ALA A 3 -42.87 25.07 4.58
CA ALA A 3 -43.60 26.12 5.29
C ALA A 3 -43.05 26.52 6.67
N ARG A 4 -43.57 27.64 7.20
CA ARG A 4 -43.31 28.15 8.56
C ARG A 4 -44.28 27.53 9.57
N GLY A 5 -43.77 27.14 10.75
CA GLY A 5 -44.55 27.01 11.98
C GLY A 5 -43.97 27.98 13.03
N SER A 6 -44.80 28.85 13.62
CA SER A 6 -44.33 30.01 14.39
C SER A 6 -44.39 29.83 15.91
N ALA A 7 -43.33 30.22 16.61
CA ALA A 7 -43.26 30.21 18.07
C ALA A 7 -43.90 31.47 18.71
N LYS A 8 -44.79 31.27 19.68
CA LYS A 8 -44.84 31.92 21.02
C LYS A 8 -46.16 31.59 21.74
N PRO A 9 -46.17 31.42 23.08
CA PRO A 9 -47.41 31.32 23.85
C PRO A 9 -48.14 32.67 23.89
N LYS A 10 -49.48 32.65 23.93
CA LYS A 10 -50.29 33.86 24.08
C LYS A 10 -50.32 34.32 25.54
N SER A 11 -49.91 35.56 25.78
CA SER A 11 -50.36 36.29 26.96
C SER A 11 -51.87 36.58 26.86
N ARG A 12 -52.62 36.32 27.93
CA ARG A 12 -53.96 36.92 28.11
C ARG A 12 -54.18 37.22 29.59
N ALA A 13 -54.17 38.51 29.94
CA ALA A 13 -54.48 38.95 31.29
C ALA A 13 -55.98 38.71 31.57
N GLY A 14 -56.28 37.99 32.66
CA GLY A 14 -57.61 37.88 33.24
C GLY A 14 -57.58 38.47 34.65
N SER A 15 -58.14 39.68 34.83
CA SER A 15 -58.14 40.35 36.13
C SER A 15 -59.16 39.72 37.07
N GLY A 16 -58.70 39.07 38.14
CA GLY A 16 -59.54 38.41 39.15
C GLY A 16 -58.99 38.59 40.56
N LYS A 17 -58.98 39.82 41.10
CA LYS A 17 -58.59 40.10 42.49
C LYS A 17 -59.67 39.66 43.48
N GLY A 18 -59.66 38.39 43.88
CA GLY A 18 -60.31 37.93 45.10
C GLY A 18 -59.43 38.21 46.32
N ARG A 19 -59.74 39.25 47.10
CA ARG A 19 -59.10 39.54 48.39
C ARG A 19 -60.14 39.31 49.50
N GLU A 20 -60.08 38.17 50.17
CA GLU A 20 -60.74 38.02 51.47
C GLU A 20 -59.82 38.61 52.55
N GLY A 21 -60.18 39.81 53.02
CA GLY A 21 -59.47 40.53 54.07
C GLY A 21 -60.37 40.71 55.29
N SER A 22 -59.96 40.08 56.40
CA SER A 22 -60.33 40.37 57.80
C SER A 22 -61.52 41.31 58.07
N ALA A 23 -62.58 40.77 58.68
CA ALA A 23 -63.64 41.58 59.28
C ALA A 23 -63.12 42.47 60.43
N LYS A 24 -63.42 43.78 60.41
CA LYS A 24 -63.42 44.64 61.61
C LYS A 24 -64.24 45.92 61.42
N LYS A 25 -64.91 46.35 62.50
CA LYS A 25 -65.89 47.46 62.60
C LYS A 25 -67.16 47.26 61.75
N GLY A 26 -68.38 47.46 62.26
CA GLY A 26 -68.78 47.82 63.63
C GLY A 26 -69.02 49.31 63.84
N GLY A 27 -70.27 49.71 63.55
CA GLY A 27 -71.01 50.83 64.13
C GLY A 27 -72.50 50.42 64.05
N ALA A 28 -73.35 50.41 65.09
CA ALA A 28 -73.50 51.23 66.30
C ALA A 28 -74.28 52.55 66.06
N ALA A 29 -75.61 52.50 66.19
CA ALA A 29 -76.47 53.59 66.69
C ALA A 29 -77.91 53.10 66.96
N GLY A 30 -78.37 53.16 68.22
CA GLY A 30 -79.78 53.16 68.64
C GLY A 30 -80.56 51.82 68.59
N ALA A 31 -81.63 51.65 69.37
CA ALA A 31 -82.08 52.37 70.57
C ALA A 31 -83.13 51.56 71.35
N GLY A 32 -83.25 51.78 72.67
CA GLY A 32 -84.25 51.13 73.55
C GLY A 32 -83.82 49.73 74.04
N ASP A 33 -84.16 49.29 75.26
CA ASP A 33 -84.89 49.97 76.35
C ASP A 33 -84.26 49.61 77.72
N ALA A 34 -84.56 50.36 78.79
CA ALA A 34 -83.82 50.31 80.04
C ALA A 34 -84.69 50.28 81.31
N ALA A 35 -84.82 49.10 81.92
CA ALA A 35 -85.20 48.90 83.32
C ALA A 35 -84.76 47.51 83.82
N GLY A 36 -84.31 47.39 85.07
CA GLY A 36 -84.00 46.10 85.72
C GLY A 36 -82.55 45.89 86.13
N ASP A 37 -81.99 46.76 86.97
CA ASP A 37 -80.77 46.49 87.75
C ASP A 37 -81.16 45.83 89.08
N ASP A 38 -80.55 44.68 89.41
CA ASP A 38 -80.55 44.12 90.76
C ASP A 38 -79.42 43.07 90.96
N GLY A 39 -78.32 43.47 91.59
CA GLY A 39 -77.56 42.56 92.48
C GLY A 39 -76.22 41.96 92.04
N ARG A 40 -75.67 42.23 90.85
CA ARG A 40 -74.26 41.87 90.53
C ARG A 40 -73.33 43.08 90.65
N SER A 41 -72.26 42.97 91.42
CA SER A 41 -71.34 44.11 91.56
C SER A 41 -70.53 44.31 90.29
N LYS A 42 -70.14 45.57 90.05
CA LYS A 42 -69.30 45.96 88.90
C LYS A 42 -67.98 45.17 88.86
N ALA A 43 -67.42 44.82 90.02
CA ALA A 43 -66.18 44.07 90.13
C ALA A 43 -66.35 42.60 89.71
N ASP A 44 -67.47 41.96 90.00
CA ASP A 44 -67.73 40.55 89.63
C ASP A 44 -67.86 40.39 88.11
N LEU A 45 -68.55 41.34 87.47
CA LEU A 45 -68.65 41.42 86.01
C LEU A 45 -67.29 41.72 85.38
N GLU A 46 -66.50 42.64 85.95
CA GLU A 46 -65.12 42.91 85.50
C GLU A 46 -64.18 41.71 85.71
N ALA A 47 -64.41 40.89 86.74
CA ALA A 47 -63.60 39.72 87.08
C ALA A 47 -63.90 38.50 86.19
N GLU A 48 -65.17 38.21 85.90
CA GLU A 48 -65.52 37.15 84.95
C GLU A 48 -65.23 37.58 83.50
N VAL A 49 -65.36 38.87 83.17
CA VAL A 49 -64.79 39.43 81.92
C VAL A 49 -63.28 39.21 81.87
N LYS A 50 -62.54 39.46 82.97
CA LYS A 50 -61.10 39.18 83.05
C LYS A 50 -60.80 37.70 82.80
N ARG A 51 -61.45 36.79 83.53
CA ARG A 51 -61.29 35.34 83.38
C ARG A 51 -61.56 34.90 81.95
N LEU A 52 -62.66 35.36 81.35
CA LEU A 52 -62.98 35.08 79.95
C LEU A 52 -61.98 35.71 78.99
N THR A 53 -61.38 36.87 79.28
CA THR A 53 -60.29 37.43 78.45
C THR A 53 -58.95 36.73 78.61
N GLU A 54 -58.65 36.14 79.79
CA GLU A 54 -57.43 35.37 80.05
C GLU A 54 -57.53 33.94 79.51
N GLU A 55 -58.69 33.29 79.67
CA GLU A 55 -59.03 32.02 79.01
C GLU A 55 -59.01 32.19 77.49
N LEU A 56 -59.61 33.27 76.95
CA LEU A 56 -59.51 33.67 75.54
C LEU A 56 -58.08 34.09 75.13
N ALA A 57 -57.23 34.52 76.06
CA ALA A 57 -55.82 34.83 75.76
C ALA A 57 -55.00 33.55 75.64
N GLN A 58 -55.17 32.57 76.53
CA GLN A 58 -54.55 31.25 76.42
C GLN A 58 -55.05 30.51 75.17
N GLU A 59 -56.36 30.52 74.90
CA GLU A 59 -56.95 30.01 73.65
C GLU A 59 -56.47 30.77 72.39
N ARG A 60 -55.95 32.00 72.52
CA ARG A 60 -55.26 32.72 71.44
C ARG A 60 -53.78 32.37 71.35
N GLU A 61 -53.08 32.18 72.46
CA GLU A 61 -51.67 31.78 72.49
C GLU A 61 -51.49 30.34 71.99
N GLU A 62 -52.34 29.40 72.41
CA GLU A 62 -52.37 28.04 71.86
C GLU A 62 -52.73 28.05 70.38
N ARG A 63 -53.75 28.82 69.94
CA ARG A 63 -54.05 28.96 68.50
C ARG A 63 -52.90 29.58 67.73
N ASN A 64 -52.20 30.57 68.29
CA ASN A 64 -51.02 31.18 67.68
C ASN A 64 -49.87 30.18 67.57
N TYR A 65 -49.61 29.39 68.61
CA TYR A 65 -48.63 28.31 68.60
C TYR A 65 -48.96 27.22 67.56
N PHE A 66 -50.21 26.75 67.52
CA PHE A 66 -50.69 25.80 66.51
C PHE A 66 -50.87 26.40 65.11
N GLN A 67 -50.84 27.72 64.96
CA GLN A 67 -50.68 28.39 63.66
C GLN A 67 -49.22 28.43 63.25
N LEU A 68 -48.32 28.90 64.12
CA LEU A 68 -46.88 28.95 63.86
C LEU A 68 -46.30 27.57 63.51
N GLU A 69 -46.64 26.52 64.27
CA GLU A 69 -46.12 25.18 63.99
C GLU A 69 -46.78 24.54 62.75
N ARG A 70 -48.05 24.86 62.45
CA ARG A 70 -48.70 24.49 61.18
C ARG A 70 -48.05 25.19 60.00
N ASP A 71 -47.81 26.50 60.10
CA ASP A 71 -47.23 27.31 59.03
C ASP A 71 -45.75 26.94 58.81
N ARG A 72 -45.05 26.51 59.86
CA ARG A 72 -43.72 25.88 59.80
C ARG A 72 -43.74 24.52 59.10
N ILE A 73 -44.69 23.65 59.45
CA ILE A 73 -44.88 22.35 58.78
C ILE A 73 -45.27 22.54 57.31
N ASN A 74 -46.15 23.50 57.01
CA ASN A 74 -46.51 23.88 55.64
C ASN A 74 -45.27 24.40 54.88
N SER A 75 -44.45 25.26 55.49
CA SER A 75 -43.23 25.75 54.86
C SER A 75 -42.23 24.63 54.57
N PHE A 76 -42.03 23.68 55.49
CA PHE A 76 -41.18 22.50 55.22
C PHE A 76 -41.79 21.59 54.15
N TRP A 77 -43.11 21.42 54.13
CA TRP A 77 -43.80 20.64 53.11
C TRP A 77 -43.69 21.28 51.73
N ASP A 78 -43.90 22.59 51.59
CA ASP A 78 -43.75 23.29 50.32
C ASP A 78 -42.29 23.31 49.82
N ILE A 79 -41.31 23.47 50.71
CA ILE A 79 -39.88 23.35 50.37
C ILE A 79 -39.56 21.93 49.88
N THR A 80 -39.81 20.89 50.67
CA THR A 80 -39.49 19.49 50.30
C THR A 80 -40.26 19.00 49.08
N LYS A 81 -41.47 19.51 48.85
CA LYS A 81 -42.28 19.30 47.63
C LYS A 81 -41.71 20.02 46.42
N GLN A 82 -41.12 21.21 46.58
CA GLN A 82 -40.41 21.91 45.50
C GLN A 82 -39.07 21.22 45.20
N GLU A 83 -38.29 20.84 46.20
CA GLU A 83 -37.05 20.05 46.05
C GLU A 83 -37.32 18.72 45.33
N LEU A 84 -38.42 18.02 45.69
CA LEU A 84 -38.87 16.81 45.00
C LEU A 84 -39.33 17.07 43.56
N ALA A 85 -39.89 18.24 43.25
CA ALA A 85 -40.28 18.62 41.90
C ALA A 85 -39.07 19.01 41.04
N GLU A 86 -38.10 19.72 41.61
CA GLU A 86 -36.84 20.11 40.98
C GLU A 86 -35.97 18.88 40.71
N SER A 87 -35.78 18.00 41.69
CA SER A 87 -35.06 16.73 41.52
C SER A 87 -35.72 15.83 40.45
N LYS A 88 -37.06 15.77 40.39
CA LYS A 88 -37.76 15.05 39.31
C LYS A 88 -37.58 15.72 37.94
N ALA A 89 -37.50 17.05 37.88
CA ALA A 89 -37.24 17.76 36.63
C ALA A 89 -35.79 17.58 36.16
N GLU A 90 -34.82 17.54 37.08
CA GLU A 90 -33.44 17.18 36.76
C GLU A 90 -33.32 15.73 36.27
N LEU A 91 -34.00 14.77 36.92
CA LEU A 91 -34.01 13.37 36.50
C LEU A 91 -34.58 13.23 35.08
N LEU A 92 -35.74 13.83 34.80
CA LEU A 92 -36.34 13.85 33.45
C LEU A 92 -35.46 14.56 32.39
N ASN A 93 -34.66 15.56 32.79
CA ASN A 93 -33.69 16.19 31.89
C ASN A 93 -32.47 15.30 31.65
N ARG A 94 -31.98 14.57 32.66
CA ARG A 94 -30.88 13.59 32.53
C ARG A 94 -31.31 12.39 31.68
N ASP A 95 -32.51 11.84 31.91
CA ASP A 95 -33.11 10.80 31.08
C ASP A 95 -33.14 11.22 29.60
N ARG A 96 -33.59 12.46 29.34
CA ARG A 96 -33.68 13.03 27.99
C ARG A 96 -32.30 13.30 27.37
N GLU A 97 -31.33 13.76 28.15
CA GLU A 97 -29.94 13.90 27.69
C GLU A 97 -29.33 12.54 27.36
N GLN A 98 -29.66 11.49 28.12
CA GLN A 98 -29.26 10.11 27.82
C GLN A 98 -29.93 9.60 26.53
N GLU A 99 -31.25 9.75 26.37
CA GLU A 99 -31.96 9.41 25.12
C GLU A 99 -31.30 10.11 23.92
N GLU A 100 -31.02 11.41 24.04
CA GLU A 100 -30.33 12.17 22.99
C GLU A 100 -28.90 11.66 22.71
N LEU A 101 -28.14 11.23 23.73
CA LEU A 101 -26.81 10.66 23.57
C LEU A 101 -26.85 9.27 22.93
N GLU A 102 -27.83 8.44 23.30
CA GLU A 102 -28.08 7.13 22.68
C GLU A 102 -28.50 7.29 21.21
N GLU A 103 -29.36 8.25 20.87
CA GLU A 103 -29.69 8.58 19.49
C GLU A 103 -28.45 9.05 18.70
N LYS A 104 -27.66 9.96 19.25
CA LYS A 104 -26.41 10.44 18.63
C LYS A 104 -25.43 9.28 18.38
N HIS A 105 -25.21 8.43 19.38
CA HIS A 105 -24.35 7.26 19.26
C HIS A 105 -24.88 6.24 18.25
N GLN A 106 -26.19 6.00 18.21
CA GLN A 106 -26.84 5.10 17.24
C GLN A 106 -26.79 5.67 15.81
N VAL A 107 -26.78 7.00 15.64
CA VAL A 107 -26.50 7.65 14.34
C VAL A 107 -25.02 7.49 13.96
N GLU A 108 -24.08 7.70 14.89
CA GLU A 108 -22.66 7.46 14.64
C GLU A 108 -22.37 6.01 14.24
N ILE A 109 -22.92 5.02 14.96
CA ILE A 109 -22.81 3.60 14.59
C ILE A 109 -23.28 3.37 13.15
N LYS A 110 -24.40 3.97 12.72
CA LYS A 110 -24.90 3.86 11.34
C LYS A 110 -23.92 4.51 10.35
N VAL A 111 -23.35 5.67 10.66
CA VAL A 111 -22.35 6.36 9.83
C VAL A 111 -21.05 5.55 9.73
N TYR A 112 -20.50 5.05 10.84
CA TYR A 112 -19.31 4.20 10.85
C TYR A 112 -19.55 2.88 10.10
N LYS A 113 -20.70 2.23 10.29
CA LYS A 113 -21.10 1.02 9.55
C LYS A 113 -21.21 1.27 8.04
N GLN A 114 -21.71 2.43 7.64
CA GLN A 114 -21.76 2.82 6.22
C GLN A 114 -20.37 3.19 5.67
N LYS A 115 -19.51 3.82 6.48
CA LYS A 115 -18.12 4.14 6.13
C LYS A 115 -17.27 2.88 5.95
N VAL A 116 -17.45 1.87 6.81
CA VAL A 116 -16.83 0.54 6.66
C VAL A 116 -17.34 -0.17 5.40
N LYS A 117 -18.66 -0.15 5.13
CA LYS A 117 -19.21 -0.69 3.87
C LYS A 117 -18.61 -0.01 2.63
N HIS A 118 -18.52 1.32 2.64
CA HIS A 118 -17.95 2.10 1.54
C HIS A 118 -16.47 1.76 1.33
N LEU A 119 -15.68 1.70 2.41
CA LEU A 119 -14.25 1.35 2.36
C LEU A 119 -14.02 -0.08 1.88
N LEU A 120 -14.86 -1.05 2.30
CA LEU A 120 -14.83 -2.42 1.79
C LEU A 120 -15.18 -2.48 0.29
N TYR A 121 -16.17 -1.70 -0.15
CA TYR A 121 -16.53 -1.60 -1.56
C TYR A 121 -15.42 -0.94 -2.40
N GLU A 122 -14.76 0.10 -1.89
CA GLU A 122 -13.58 0.69 -2.53
C GLU A 122 -12.41 -0.30 -2.60
N TYR A 123 -12.10 -1.04 -1.53
CA TYR A 123 -11.08 -2.08 -1.59
C TYR A 123 -11.44 -3.18 -2.60
N GLN A 124 -12.69 -3.62 -2.66
CA GLN A 124 -13.13 -4.63 -3.62
C GLN A 124 -13.06 -4.12 -5.08
N ASN A 125 -13.45 -2.87 -5.33
CA ASN A 125 -13.30 -2.23 -6.64
C ASN A 125 -11.82 -2.05 -7.00
N ASN A 126 -10.97 -1.62 -6.07
CA ASN A 126 -9.53 -1.45 -6.30
C ASN A 126 -8.84 -2.78 -6.60
N ILE A 127 -9.22 -3.87 -5.91
CA ILE A 127 -8.76 -5.23 -6.23
C ILE A 127 -9.23 -5.64 -7.64
N ALA A 128 -10.49 -5.41 -8.00
CA ALA A 128 -11.02 -5.74 -9.32
C ALA A 128 -10.35 -4.92 -10.45
N HIS A 129 -10.03 -3.63 -10.21
CA HIS A 129 -9.26 -2.79 -11.13
C HIS A 129 -7.83 -3.30 -11.30
N LEU A 130 -7.10 -3.56 -10.20
CA LEU A 130 -5.74 -4.11 -10.24
C LEU A 130 -5.71 -5.48 -10.94
N GLN A 131 -6.72 -6.33 -10.73
CA GLN A 131 -6.89 -7.59 -11.45
C GLN A 131 -7.11 -7.33 -12.96
N SER A 132 -8.06 -6.48 -13.35
CA SER A 132 -8.30 -6.15 -14.76
C SER A 132 -7.10 -5.54 -15.46
N ASP A 133 -6.35 -4.66 -14.80
CA ASP A 133 -5.16 -4.02 -15.38
C ASP A 133 -3.95 -4.97 -15.44
N SER A 134 -3.77 -5.86 -14.46
CA SER A 134 -2.75 -6.92 -14.55
C SER A 134 -3.07 -7.93 -15.65
N GLU A 135 -4.34 -8.31 -15.83
CA GLU A 135 -4.77 -9.17 -16.94
C GLU A 135 -4.59 -8.46 -18.29
N ARG A 136 -5.00 -7.19 -18.40
CA ARG A 136 -4.79 -6.34 -19.59
C ARG A 136 -3.30 -6.20 -19.93
N ALA A 137 -2.43 -6.06 -18.94
CA ALA A 137 -0.98 -6.03 -19.13
C ALA A 137 -0.43 -7.38 -19.62
N LEU A 138 -0.92 -8.51 -19.08
CA LEU A 138 -0.57 -9.85 -19.54
C LEU A 138 -1.08 -10.13 -20.97
N GLN A 139 -2.30 -9.72 -21.31
CA GLN A 139 -2.86 -9.81 -22.67
C GLN A 139 -2.07 -8.94 -23.65
N LEU A 140 -1.66 -7.73 -23.26
CA LEU A 140 -0.81 -6.87 -24.07
C LEU A 140 0.61 -7.45 -24.24
N SER A 141 1.21 -7.98 -23.18
CA SER A 141 2.53 -8.61 -23.21
C SER A 141 2.55 -9.89 -24.07
N THR A 142 1.49 -10.69 -24.03
CA THR A 142 1.37 -11.89 -24.89
C THR A 142 1.09 -11.52 -26.34
N SER A 143 0.26 -10.51 -26.61
CA SER A 143 0.02 -9.97 -27.96
C SER A 143 1.28 -9.37 -28.61
N THR A 144 2.03 -8.56 -27.86
CA THR A 144 3.32 -8.00 -28.31
C THR A 144 4.37 -9.08 -28.52
N HIS A 145 4.44 -10.11 -27.66
CA HIS A 145 5.33 -11.26 -27.88
C HIS A 145 4.92 -12.10 -29.11
N LEU A 146 3.62 -12.33 -29.35
CA LEU A 146 3.13 -13.06 -30.52
C LEU A 146 3.39 -12.30 -31.83
N THR A 147 3.19 -10.99 -31.85
CA THR A 147 3.51 -10.14 -33.01
C THR A 147 5.02 -10.04 -33.25
N ALA A 148 5.83 -9.93 -32.19
CA ALA A 148 7.29 -10.02 -32.28
C ALA A 148 7.74 -11.38 -32.86
N LEU A 149 7.23 -12.50 -32.35
CA LEU A 149 7.51 -13.84 -32.90
C LEU A 149 7.06 -13.99 -34.36
N SER A 150 5.95 -13.36 -34.76
CA SER A 150 5.50 -13.34 -36.16
C SER A 150 6.47 -12.56 -37.04
N SER A 151 6.91 -11.37 -36.60
CA SER A 151 7.91 -10.56 -37.32
C SER A 151 9.25 -11.30 -37.45
N LEU A 152 9.72 -11.95 -36.38
CA LEU A 152 10.96 -12.73 -36.37
C LEU A 152 10.88 -13.97 -37.28
N LYS A 153 9.71 -14.64 -37.35
CA LYS A 153 9.46 -15.71 -38.33
C LYS A 153 9.47 -15.17 -39.77
N SER A 154 8.98 -13.94 -39.99
CA SER A 154 9.00 -13.28 -41.30
C SER A 154 10.43 -12.91 -41.74
N THR A 155 11.20 -12.22 -40.89
CA THR A 155 12.59 -11.86 -41.19
C THR A 155 13.48 -13.11 -41.34
N THR A 156 13.28 -14.14 -40.53
CA THR A 156 13.96 -15.44 -40.69
C THR A 156 13.65 -16.11 -42.04
N ARG A 157 12.45 -15.91 -42.61
CA ARG A 157 12.11 -16.40 -43.96
C ARG A 157 12.76 -15.53 -45.04
N ALA A 158 12.74 -14.20 -44.89
CA ALA A 158 13.38 -13.27 -45.81
C ALA A 158 14.89 -13.52 -45.93
N LEU A 159 15.61 -13.57 -44.80
CA LEU A 159 17.05 -13.86 -44.74
C LEU A 159 17.41 -15.23 -45.34
N LYS A 160 16.53 -16.23 -45.25
CA LYS A 160 16.71 -17.54 -45.89
C LYS A 160 16.50 -17.52 -47.41
N LEU A 161 15.68 -16.60 -47.92
CA LEU A 161 15.53 -16.37 -49.35
C LEU A 161 16.72 -15.60 -49.90
N GLU A 162 17.12 -14.51 -49.23
CA GLU A 162 18.29 -13.70 -49.57
C GLU A 162 19.59 -14.52 -49.58
N LEU A 163 19.81 -15.37 -48.56
CA LEU A 163 20.96 -16.29 -48.52
C LEU A 163 20.93 -17.30 -49.69
N LYS A 164 19.74 -17.73 -50.14
CA LYS A 164 19.59 -18.64 -51.28
C LYS A 164 19.82 -17.93 -52.61
N GLU A 165 19.34 -16.69 -52.75
CA GLU A 165 19.57 -15.84 -53.92
C GLU A 165 21.05 -15.49 -54.06
N LEU A 166 21.72 -15.11 -52.96
CA LEU A 166 23.16 -14.88 -52.92
C LEU A 166 23.93 -16.15 -53.31
N SER A 167 23.54 -17.31 -52.78
CA SER A 167 24.13 -18.61 -53.15
C SER A 167 23.97 -18.95 -54.65
N LEU A 168 22.80 -18.67 -55.23
CA LEU A 168 22.57 -18.83 -56.67
C LEU A 168 23.42 -17.85 -57.50
N SER A 169 23.47 -16.58 -57.12
CA SER A 169 24.31 -15.58 -57.80
C SER A 169 25.80 -15.94 -57.75
N HIS A 170 26.29 -16.46 -56.62
CA HIS A 170 27.64 -16.99 -56.49
C HIS A 170 27.87 -18.22 -57.39
N ALA A 171 26.88 -19.12 -57.50
CA ALA A 171 26.96 -20.27 -58.40
C ALA A 171 27.03 -19.84 -59.88
N ASP A 172 26.26 -18.84 -60.31
CA ASP A 172 26.32 -18.29 -61.67
C ASP A 172 27.62 -17.49 -61.93
N VAL A 173 28.17 -16.78 -60.94
CA VAL A 173 29.51 -16.16 -61.03
C VAL A 173 30.58 -17.24 -61.20
N ILE A 174 30.55 -18.33 -60.41
CA ILE A 174 31.48 -19.46 -60.54
C ILE A 174 31.35 -20.14 -61.90
N LYS A 175 30.12 -20.31 -62.41
CA LYS A 175 29.83 -20.86 -63.74
C LYS A 175 30.35 -19.94 -64.86
N SER A 176 30.19 -18.63 -64.74
CA SER A 176 30.74 -17.63 -65.67
C SER A 176 32.27 -17.65 -65.67
N LEU A 177 32.91 -17.73 -64.51
CA LEU A 177 34.36 -17.84 -64.37
C LEU A 177 34.90 -19.14 -64.99
N LYS A 178 34.25 -20.28 -64.74
CA LYS A 178 34.59 -21.56 -65.40
C LYS A 178 34.46 -21.45 -66.92
N GLN A 179 33.34 -20.93 -67.42
CA GLN A 179 33.12 -20.77 -68.86
C GLN A 179 34.17 -19.85 -69.52
N LYS A 180 34.60 -18.77 -68.85
CA LYS A 180 35.71 -17.92 -69.33
C LYS A 180 37.03 -18.68 -69.35
N HIS A 181 37.33 -19.44 -68.30
CA HIS A 181 38.55 -20.26 -68.23
C HIS A 181 38.58 -21.36 -69.30
N ASP A 182 37.46 -22.03 -69.57
CA ASP A 182 37.34 -23.03 -70.64
C ASP A 182 37.50 -22.38 -72.03
N GLN A 183 37.00 -21.15 -72.23
CA GLN A 183 37.26 -20.37 -73.45
C GLN A 183 38.74 -19.99 -73.60
N GLU A 184 39.41 -19.60 -72.51
CA GLU A 184 40.84 -19.29 -72.50
C GLU A 184 41.71 -20.52 -72.78
N ILE A 185 41.41 -21.66 -72.15
CA ILE A 185 42.02 -22.96 -72.45
C ILE A 185 41.80 -23.32 -73.93
N THR A 186 40.60 -23.10 -74.47
CA THR A 186 40.28 -23.43 -75.87
C THR A 186 41.04 -22.52 -76.85
N LYS A 187 41.13 -21.21 -76.57
CA LYS A 187 41.98 -20.28 -77.34
C LYS A 187 43.45 -20.70 -77.29
N LEU A 188 43.96 -21.01 -76.10
CA LEU A 188 45.36 -21.42 -75.91
C LEU A 188 45.68 -22.73 -76.64
N ARG A 189 44.77 -23.72 -76.61
CA ARG A 189 44.86 -24.95 -77.41
C ARG A 189 44.88 -24.66 -78.91
N ALA A 190 44.00 -23.79 -79.39
CA ALA A 190 43.97 -23.40 -80.80
C ALA A 190 45.26 -22.68 -81.23
N ASP A 191 45.81 -21.78 -80.40
CA ASP A 191 47.10 -21.13 -80.64
C ASP A 191 48.27 -22.12 -80.66
N PHE A 192 48.27 -23.13 -79.79
CA PHE A 192 49.29 -24.18 -79.80
C PHE A 192 49.18 -25.10 -81.03
N ASP A 193 47.97 -25.50 -81.43
CA ASP A 193 47.72 -26.26 -82.66
C ASP A 193 48.12 -25.45 -83.91
N ARG A 194 47.80 -24.15 -83.95
CA ARG A 194 48.22 -23.23 -85.03
C ARG A 194 49.75 -23.15 -85.12
N LYS A 195 50.43 -22.94 -83.99
CA LYS A 195 51.91 -22.92 -83.91
C LYS A 195 52.54 -24.27 -84.29
N ALA A 196 51.91 -25.38 -83.92
CA ALA A 196 52.36 -26.72 -84.30
C ALA A 196 52.23 -26.94 -85.82
N LYS A 197 51.11 -26.51 -86.43
CA LYS A 197 50.89 -26.55 -87.89
C LYS A 197 51.84 -25.64 -88.66
N GLU A 198 52.04 -24.40 -88.21
CA GLU A 198 53.04 -23.47 -88.76
C GLU A 198 54.45 -24.07 -88.72
N LEU A 199 54.84 -24.67 -87.59
CA LEU A 199 56.15 -25.31 -87.40
C LEU A 199 56.30 -26.56 -88.29
N HIS A 200 55.25 -27.39 -88.38
CA HIS A 200 55.24 -28.58 -89.22
C HIS A 200 55.38 -28.20 -90.71
N ALA A 201 54.56 -27.26 -91.20
CA ALA A 201 54.65 -26.76 -92.58
C ALA A 201 56.01 -26.11 -92.88
N LYS A 202 56.64 -25.42 -91.91
CA LYS A 202 58.00 -24.88 -92.06
C LYS A 202 59.04 -26.00 -92.23
N TYR A 203 58.94 -27.08 -91.47
CA TYR A 203 59.84 -28.22 -91.61
C TYR A 203 59.54 -29.08 -92.84
N GLU A 204 58.28 -29.23 -93.23
CA GLU A 204 57.87 -29.90 -94.47
C GLU A 204 58.39 -29.15 -95.69
N LYS A 205 58.20 -27.82 -95.76
CA LYS A 205 58.75 -26.97 -96.83
C LYS A 205 60.27 -27.06 -96.91
N ARG A 206 60.97 -27.08 -95.77
CA ARG A 206 62.43 -27.27 -95.74
C ARG A 206 62.83 -28.68 -96.20
N GLY A 207 62.08 -29.71 -95.80
CA GLY A 207 62.28 -31.09 -96.25
C GLY A 207 62.00 -31.28 -97.74
N LYS A 208 61.04 -30.53 -98.31
CA LYS A 208 60.83 -30.46 -99.76
C LYS A 208 62.00 -29.75 -100.44
N GLY A 209 62.39 -28.57 -99.98
CA GLY A 209 63.54 -27.82 -100.56
C GLY A 209 64.81 -28.68 -100.66
N VAL A 210 65.16 -29.42 -99.61
CA VAL A 210 66.32 -30.35 -99.64
C VAL A 210 66.13 -31.49 -100.66
N ARG A 211 64.91 -32.01 -100.87
CA ARG A 211 64.65 -32.99 -101.94
C ARG A 211 64.78 -32.37 -103.32
N ASP A 212 64.18 -31.20 -103.53
CA ASP A 212 64.21 -30.47 -104.80
C ASP A 212 65.67 -30.09 -105.17
N GLU A 213 66.48 -29.67 -104.19
CA GLU A 213 67.93 -29.42 -104.34
C GLU A 213 68.74 -30.67 -104.71
N LEU A 214 68.47 -31.81 -104.07
CA LEU A 214 69.13 -33.08 -104.38
C LEU A 214 68.71 -33.63 -105.75
N GLU A 215 67.45 -33.44 -106.14
CA GLU A 215 66.97 -33.81 -107.47
C GLU A 215 67.57 -32.92 -108.56
N LEU A 216 67.76 -31.62 -108.28
CA LEU A 216 68.47 -30.71 -109.19
C LEU A 216 69.95 -31.08 -109.33
N LYS A 217 70.66 -31.37 -108.23
CA LYS A 217 72.05 -31.87 -108.28
C LYS A 217 72.17 -33.14 -109.11
N ARG A 218 71.31 -34.13 -108.86
CA ARG A 218 71.24 -35.36 -109.65
C ARG A 218 70.97 -35.10 -111.14
N LYS A 219 70.10 -34.14 -111.48
CA LYS A 219 69.84 -33.75 -112.88
C LYS A 219 71.07 -33.11 -113.52
N ASN A 220 71.77 -32.23 -112.81
CA ASN A 220 73.00 -31.59 -113.29
C ASN A 220 74.12 -32.64 -113.49
N GLU A 221 74.32 -33.55 -112.53
CA GLU A 221 75.28 -34.66 -112.64
C GLU A 221 74.98 -35.55 -113.86
N ILE A 222 73.70 -35.81 -114.17
CA ILE A 222 73.28 -36.51 -115.38
C ILE A 222 73.64 -35.71 -116.64
N HIS A 223 73.34 -34.42 -116.69
CA HIS A 223 73.67 -33.56 -117.84
C HIS A 223 75.19 -33.50 -118.07
N GLU A 224 76.01 -33.34 -117.02
CA GLU A 224 77.47 -33.37 -117.16
C GLU A 224 77.99 -34.73 -117.67
N ILE A 225 77.37 -35.84 -117.25
CA ILE A 225 77.71 -37.18 -117.76
C ILE A 225 77.31 -37.32 -119.22
N GLU A 226 76.17 -36.75 -119.63
CA GLU A 226 75.70 -36.74 -121.01
C GLU A 226 76.56 -35.83 -121.90
N GLU A 227 76.94 -34.64 -121.47
CA GLU A 227 77.91 -33.78 -122.15
C GLU A 227 79.28 -34.46 -122.30
N ARG A 228 79.79 -35.11 -121.23
CA ARG A 228 81.05 -35.87 -121.29
C ARG A 228 80.97 -37.04 -122.28
N LYS A 229 79.84 -37.77 -122.31
CA LYS A 229 79.60 -38.84 -123.30
C LYS A 229 79.48 -38.30 -124.72
N ASN A 230 78.74 -37.22 -124.94
CA ASN A 230 78.60 -36.57 -126.24
C ASN A 230 79.95 -36.01 -126.73
N GLY A 231 80.77 -35.48 -125.83
CA GLY A 231 82.15 -35.09 -126.12
C GLY A 231 83.03 -36.28 -126.55
N GLN A 232 82.92 -37.42 -125.85
CA GLN A 232 83.60 -38.66 -126.22
C GLN A 232 83.13 -39.22 -127.57
N ILE A 233 81.82 -39.19 -127.85
CA ILE A 233 81.23 -39.60 -129.14
C ILE A 233 81.76 -38.71 -130.27
N ASN A 234 81.73 -37.39 -130.09
CA ASN A 234 82.26 -36.44 -131.08
C ASN A 234 83.78 -36.60 -131.32
N ALA A 235 84.56 -36.91 -130.28
CA ALA A 235 85.97 -37.22 -130.41
C ALA A 235 86.21 -38.55 -131.15
N LEU A 236 85.41 -39.57 -130.84
CA LEU A 236 85.47 -40.88 -131.51
C LEU A 236 85.09 -40.77 -133.00
N MET A 237 84.05 -40.00 -133.34
CA MET A 237 83.69 -39.69 -134.73
C MET A 237 84.86 -39.05 -135.48
N ARG A 238 85.46 -37.97 -134.93
CA ARG A 238 86.64 -37.32 -135.55
C ARG A 238 87.83 -38.27 -135.74
N ASN A 239 88.05 -39.18 -134.79
CA ASN A 239 89.10 -40.19 -134.90
C ASN A 239 88.78 -41.24 -135.98
N HIS A 240 87.51 -41.64 -136.14
CA HIS A 240 87.09 -42.50 -137.25
C HIS A 240 87.19 -41.79 -138.60
N ASP A 241 86.72 -40.55 -138.74
CA ASP A 241 86.85 -39.75 -139.96
C ASP A 241 88.33 -39.61 -140.39
N ARG A 242 89.21 -39.37 -139.41
CA ARG A 242 90.66 -39.34 -139.61
C ARG A 242 91.20 -40.71 -140.06
N ALA A 243 90.84 -41.79 -139.38
CA ALA A 243 91.28 -43.13 -139.76
C ALA A 243 90.77 -43.53 -141.16
N PHE A 244 89.55 -43.14 -141.54
CA PHE A 244 89.03 -43.34 -142.90
C PHE A 244 89.81 -42.52 -143.95
N ALA A 245 90.24 -41.30 -143.63
CA ALA A 245 91.11 -40.50 -144.51
C ALA A 245 92.52 -41.11 -144.64
N GLU A 246 93.09 -41.62 -143.55
CA GLU A 246 94.39 -42.31 -143.55
C GLU A 246 94.32 -43.63 -144.35
N ILE A 247 93.26 -44.43 -144.18
CA ILE A 247 92.98 -45.63 -145.00
C ILE A 247 92.82 -45.27 -146.49
N LYS A 248 92.11 -44.19 -146.81
CA LYS A 248 91.91 -43.72 -148.19
C LYS A 248 93.22 -43.27 -148.85
N THR A 249 94.15 -42.75 -148.05
CA THR A 249 95.50 -42.37 -148.49
C THR A 249 96.34 -43.62 -148.76
N TYR A 250 96.35 -44.58 -147.82
CA TYR A 250 97.03 -45.88 -147.96
C TYR A 250 96.63 -46.66 -149.22
N TYR A 251 95.34 -46.72 -149.56
CA TYR A 251 94.90 -47.39 -150.81
C TYR A 251 95.29 -46.62 -152.08
N ASN A 252 95.34 -45.28 -152.04
CA ASN A 252 95.88 -44.49 -153.15
C ASN A 252 97.38 -44.76 -153.35
N GLU A 253 98.16 -44.81 -152.26
CA GLU A 253 99.59 -45.13 -152.28
C GLU A 253 99.87 -46.53 -152.82
N ILE A 254 99.11 -47.55 -152.40
CA ILE A 254 99.19 -48.91 -152.97
C ILE A 254 98.87 -48.91 -154.47
N THR A 255 97.84 -48.18 -154.90
CA THR A 255 97.48 -48.08 -156.33
C THR A 255 98.62 -47.47 -157.15
N MET A 256 99.27 -46.43 -156.61
CA MET A 256 100.41 -45.75 -157.22
C MET A 256 101.66 -46.65 -157.26
N ASN A 257 101.92 -47.41 -156.19
CA ASN A 257 103.06 -48.32 -156.09
C ASN A 257 102.92 -49.54 -157.02
N ASN A 258 101.71 -50.11 -157.14
CA ASN A 258 101.41 -51.17 -158.10
C ASN A 258 101.60 -50.70 -159.55
N LEU A 259 101.29 -49.45 -159.87
CA LEU A 259 101.51 -48.87 -161.21
C LEU A 259 103.00 -48.72 -161.54
N ASN A 260 103.82 -48.35 -160.55
CA ASN A 260 105.27 -48.28 -160.68
C ASN A 260 105.89 -49.68 -160.87
N LEU A 261 105.44 -50.66 -160.09
CA LEU A 261 105.90 -52.05 -160.15
C LEU A 261 105.69 -52.69 -161.53
N ILE A 262 104.60 -52.36 -162.23
CA ILE A 262 104.34 -52.84 -163.60
C ILE A 262 105.39 -52.33 -164.61
N ASN A 263 105.94 -51.13 -164.41
CA ASN A 263 106.95 -50.57 -165.31
C ASN A 263 108.36 -51.15 -165.10
N THR A 264 108.70 -51.61 -163.89
CA THR A 264 109.98 -52.29 -163.63
C THR A 264 109.98 -53.77 -164.04
N LEU A 265 108.83 -54.45 -164.06
CA LEU A 265 108.70 -55.89 -164.37
C LEU A 265 108.80 -56.24 -165.87
N LYS A 266 109.70 -55.58 -166.62
CA LYS A 266 109.94 -55.89 -168.05
C LYS A 266 111.42 -56.03 -168.46
N ARG A 267 112.34 -56.11 -167.50
CA ARG A 267 113.71 -56.58 -167.74
C ARG A 267 114.21 -57.41 -166.56
N ASP A 268 114.69 -58.60 -166.87
CA ASP A 268 115.48 -59.50 -166.02
C ASP A 268 114.76 -60.12 -164.79
N GLY A 269 114.78 -61.47 -164.71
CA GLY A 269 114.43 -62.31 -163.55
C GLY A 269 115.29 -63.61 -163.62
N PRO A 270 114.96 -64.75 -162.97
CA PRO A 270 113.91 -65.04 -161.96
C PRO A 270 114.39 -65.88 -160.73
N GLY A 271 113.51 -66.17 -159.75
CA GLY A 271 113.72 -67.14 -158.63
C GLY A 271 113.73 -66.49 -157.23
N ARG A 272 112.87 -66.85 -156.24
CA ARG A 272 112.76 -68.09 -155.39
C ARG A 272 113.98 -68.27 -154.46
N VAL A 273 113.89 -68.59 -153.15
CA VAL A 273 112.92 -69.32 -152.27
C VAL A 273 112.74 -68.51 -150.94
N GLY A 274 111.62 -68.48 -150.17
CA GLY A 274 111.04 -69.47 -149.23
C GLY A 274 111.87 -69.67 -147.92
N VAL A 275 111.33 -69.91 -146.70
CA VAL A 275 109.93 -70.08 -146.20
C VAL A 275 109.70 -69.13 -144.96
N GLU A 276 109.14 -69.37 -143.75
CA GLU A 276 108.51 -70.48 -142.99
C GLU A 276 107.59 -69.91 -141.84
N ASN A 277 106.96 -70.75 -140.98
CA ASN A 277 105.93 -70.39 -139.97
C ASN A 277 106.30 -70.70 -138.50
N GLY A 278 105.54 -70.15 -137.51
CA GLY A 278 105.21 -70.88 -136.26
C GLY A 278 105.22 -70.14 -134.88
N LEU A 279 104.30 -70.57 -133.99
CA LEU A 279 104.21 -70.39 -132.50
C LEU A 279 103.97 -68.96 -131.95
N GLU A 280 103.08 -68.63 -130.99
CA GLU A 280 102.12 -69.31 -130.07
C GLU A 280 102.50 -69.43 -128.56
N SER A 281 101.91 -68.56 -127.72
CA SER A 281 101.74 -68.66 -126.23
C SER A 281 103.03 -68.59 -125.36
N THR A 282 103.06 -68.62 -124.01
CA THR A 282 102.05 -68.76 -122.92
C THR A 282 102.54 -68.09 -121.60
N ILE A 283 101.65 -67.88 -120.60
CA ILE A 283 101.91 -67.80 -119.12
C ILE A 283 102.72 -66.57 -118.58
N GLY A 284 102.50 -66.01 -117.37
CA GLY A 284 101.43 -66.16 -116.37
C GLY A 284 101.88 -66.18 -114.88
N LYS A 285 100.98 -65.78 -113.94
CA LYS A 285 101.10 -65.80 -112.44
C LYS A 285 102.06 -64.74 -111.82
N GLY A 286 101.92 -64.28 -110.56
CA GLY A 286 100.79 -64.34 -109.61
C GLY A 286 101.16 -64.19 -108.11
N GLN A 287 100.18 -63.78 -107.27
CA GLN A 287 99.99 -64.10 -105.83
C GLN A 287 100.74 -63.35 -104.68
N MET A 288 100.10 -63.35 -103.48
CA MET A 288 100.59 -63.01 -102.11
C MET A 288 100.89 -61.51 -101.80
N ASP A 289 100.78 -60.96 -100.57
CA ASP A 289 100.49 -61.48 -99.21
C ASP A 289 99.69 -60.44 -98.34
N LYS A 290 98.76 -60.82 -97.42
CA LYS A 290 98.85 -60.91 -95.91
C LYS A 290 99.15 -59.56 -95.16
N VAL A 291 98.72 -59.27 -93.90
CA VAL A 291 97.97 -60.01 -92.84
C VAL A 291 97.29 -59.08 -91.77
N GLU A 292 96.23 -59.63 -91.14
CA GLU A 292 95.50 -59.44 -89.86
C GLU A 292 95.51 -58.19 -88.90
N THR A 293 94.31 -58.04 -88.29
CA THR A 293 93.88 -57.55 -86.94
C THR A 293 94.60 -58.18 -85.71
N PRO A 294 94.59 -57.63 -84.45
CA PRO A 294 93.40 -57.43 -83.55
C PRO A 294 93.37 -56.08 -82.78
N SER A 295 92.28 -55.59 -82.12
CA SER A 295 91.01 -56.13 -81.54
C SER A 295 91.04 -56.44 -80.02
N ARG A 296 89.89 -56.26 -79.35
CA ARG A 296 89.55 -56.38 -77.89
C ARG A 296 90.06 -55.29 -76.91
N THR A 297 89.38 -54.97 -75.77
CA THR A 297 87.93 -54.97 -75.43
C THR A 297 87.60 -54.34 -74.04
N MET A 298 86.58 -53.46 -73.96
CA MET A 298 85.78 -53.02 -72.76
C MET A 298 86.53 -52.44 -71.52
N ARG A 299 85.92 -51.72 -70.54
CA ARG A 299 84.54 -51.58 -70.01
C ARG A 299 84.18 -50.06 -69.82
N LYS A 300 82.94 -49.56 -70.01
CA LYS A 300 81.68 -49.71 -69.21
C LYS A 300 81.86 -49.29 -67.73
N ARG A 301 81.04 -48.49 -67.03
CA ARG A 301 79.70 -47.83 -67.17
C ARG A 301 79.64 -46.67 -66.12
N LEU A 302 78.69 -45.71 -66.00
CA LEU A 302 77.71 -44.96 -66.84
C LEU A 302 77.01 -43.88 -65.92
N ILE A 303 76.36 -42.85 -66.48
CA ILE A 303 75.22 -42.05 -65.89
C ILE A 303 75.59 -41.12 -64.68
N SER A 304 75.39 -39.78 -64.71
CA SER A 304 74.14 -38.97 -64.70
C SER A 304 73.37 -39.11 -63.35
N THR A 305 72.83 -38.07 -62.70
CA THR A 305 71.68 -37.24 -63.11
C THR A 305 71.52 -36.00 -62.17
N ARG A 306 70.47 -35.20 -62.37
CA ARG A 306 70.28 -33.83 -61.84
C ARG A 306 69.27 -33.75 -60.67
N ASP A 307 69.70 -33.14 -59.56
CA ASP A 307 69.01 -32.20 -58.66
C ASP A 307 67.47 -32.28 -58.42
N SER A 308 67.02 -32.40 -57.14
CA SER A 308 65.90 -31.63 -56.53
C SER A 308 65.46 -32.15 -55.13
N ARG A 309 64.72 -31.29 -54.37
CA ARG A 309 64.05 -31.45 -53.04
C ARG A 309 64.90 -31.03 -51.80
N ILE A 310 64.48 -30.02 -51.01
CA ILE A 310 63.41 -29.98 -49.96
C ILE A 310 63.87 -30.83 -48.73
N ASP A 311 64.02 -30.31 -47.49
CA ASP A 311 62.96 -29.65 -46.70
C ASP A 311 63.38 -28.74 -45.50
N PHE A 312 62.37 -28.06 -44.96
CA PHE A 312 62.12 -27.36 -43.67
C PHE A 312 63.08 -27.47 -42.45
N ARG A 313 63.37 -26.33 -41.79
CA ARG A 313 63.44 -26.21 -40.31
C ARG A 313 63.30 -24.77 -39.78
N SER A 314 62.82 -24.63 -38.53
CA SER A 314 62.52 -23.34 -37.87
C SER A 314 63.61 -22.86 -36.89
N SER A 315 63.56 -21.58 -36.49
CA SER A 315 64.28 -21.04 -35.32
C SER A 315 63.58 -19.78 -34.78
N GLN A 316 63.75 -19.46 -33.49
CA GLN A 316 63.05 -18.36 -32.81
C GLN A 316 63.98 -17.17 -32.45
N SER A 317 63.36 -15.98 -32.43
CA SER A 317 63.52 -14.91 -31.41
C SER A 317 64.88 -14.26 -31.08
N LYS A 318 64.86 -12.91 -31.08
CA LYS A 318 65.51 -11.98 -30.12
C LYS A 318 67.07 -11.97 -30.07
N SER A 319 67.78 -10.84 -30.12
CA SER A 319 67.36 -9.43 -30.01
C SER A 319 68.47 -8.41 -30.29
N ARG A 320 68.05 -7.15 -30.53
CA ARG A 320 68.70 -5.87 -30.15
C ARG A 320 69.89 -5.34 -30.99
N ILE A 321 70.04 -4.01 -30.87
CA ILE A 321 71.10 -3.11 -31.38
C ILE A 321 70.95 -2.67 -32.85
N SER A 322 71.01 -1.35 -33.01
CA SER A 322 70.92 -0.51 -34.22
C SER A 322 72.29 0.22 -34.42
N PRO A 323 72.53 1.06 -35.46
CA PRO A 323 71.65 1.49 -36.55
C PRO A 323 72.24 1.41 -37.97
N SER A 324 71.40 1.52 -39.01
CA SER A 324 71.71 2.17 -40.30
C SER A 324 70.47 2.28 -41.20
N LEU A 325 70.52 3.15 -42.20
CA LEU A 325 69.42 3.43 -43.13
C LEU A 325 69.30 2.37 -44.23
N THR A 326 68.08 1.88 -44.48
CA THR A 326 67.50 1.76 -45.85
C THR A 326 66.00 1.41 -45.83
N HIS A 327 65.21 2.11 -46.64
CA HIS A 327 63.86 1.70 -47.08
C HIS A 327 64.00 0.67 -48.24
N PRO A 328 62.95 -0.08 -48.67
CA PRO A 328 61.52 0.13 -48.39
C PRO A 328 60.71 -1.12 -47.95
N LYS A 329 61.31 -2.17 -47.38
CA LYS A 329 60.57 -3.39 -46.98
C LYS A 329 59.97 -3.36 -45.57
N ASN A 330 60.69 -2.77 -44.60
CA ASN A 330 60.32 -2.79 -43.17
C ASN A 330 59.00 -2.02 -42.87
N GLN A 331 58.68 -0.99 -43.65
CA GLN A 331 57.44 -0.21 -43.46
C GLN A 331 56.16 -1.02 -43.74
N GLN A 332 56.19 -1.99 -44.66
CA GLN A 332 55.02 -2.81 -44.97
C GLN A 332 54.70 -3.76 -43.81
N GLU A 333 55.71 -4.42 -43.22
CA GLU A 333 55.53 -5.23 -42.01
C GLU A 333 55.10 -4.40 -40.79
N GLN A 334 55.62 -3.17 -40.63
CA GLN A 334 55.18 -2.27 -39.55
C GLN A 334 53.72 -1.83 -39.72
N VAL A 335 53.29 -1.47 -40.93
CA VAL A 335 51.88 -1.14 -41.21
C VAL A 335 50.98 -2.36 -41.02
N GLU A 336 51.40 -3.55 -41.44
CA GLU A 336 50.59 -4.77 -41.27
C GLU A 336 50.48 -5.20 -39.80
N THR A 337 51.55 -5.10 -39.01
CA THR A 337 51.53 -5.41 -37.57
C THR A 337 50.79 -4.35 -36.76
N LEU A 338 50.84 -3.07 -37.15
CA LEU A 338 50.00 -2.02 -36.58
C LEU A 338 48.52 -2.26 -36.89
N LYS A 339 48.15 -2.53 -38.16
CA LYS A 339 46.76 -2.89 -38.53
C LYS A 339 46.24 -4.11 -37.78
N LYS A 340 47.05 -5.17 -37.66
CA LYS A 340 46.69 -6.37 -36.87
C LYS A 340 46.61 -6.13 -35.35
N LYS A 341 47.11 -4.99 -34.86
CA LYS A 341 46.95 -4.54 -33.46
C LYS A 341 45.72 -3.65 -33.32
N GLU A 342 45.52 -2.73 -34.25
CA GLU A 342 44.35 -1.86 -34.41
C GLU A 342 43.06 -2.68 -34.51
N GLU A 343 43.00 -3.64 -35.44
CA GLU A 343 41.87 -4.57 -35.63
C GLU A 343 41.57 -5.42 -34.37
N ARG A 344 42.59 -5.70 -33.53
CA ARG A 344 42.40 -6.38 -32.24
C ARG A 344 41.86 -5.43 -31.17
N SER A 345 42.35 -4.19 -31.13
CA SER A 345 41.87 -3.16 -30.22
C SER A 345 40.44 -2.71 -30.57
N GLU A 346 40.07 -2.65 -31.84
CA GLU A 346 38.68 -2.45 -32.27
C GLU A 346 37.78 -3.59 -31.78
N LYS A 347 38.18 -4.85 -31.97
CA LYS A 347 37.40 -6.01 -31.49
C LYS A 347 37.24 -6.00 -29.97
N GLN A 348 38.33 -5.75 -29.23
CA GLN A 348 38.26 -5.57 -27.78
C GLN A 348 37.35 -4.40 -27.38
N MET A 349 37.35 -3.29 -28.13
CA MET A 349 36.46 -2.15 -27.90
C MET A 349 34.99 -2.50 -28.16
N THR A 350 34.68 -3.23 -29.24
CA THR A 350 33.31 -3.70 -29.53
C THR A 350 32.83 -4.72 -28.51
N ASP A 351 33.71 -5.63 -28.06
CA ASP A 351 33.40 -6.62 -27.03
C ASP A 351 33.07 -5.91 -25.71
N ILE A 352 33.93 -4.98 -25.26
CA ILE A 352 33.72 -4.15 -24.06
C ILE A 352 32.43 -3.32 -24.16
N LEU A 353 32.15 -2.70 -25.31
CA LEU A 353 30.90 -1.96 -25.53
C LEU A 353 29.66 -2.86 -25.47
N SER A 354 29.74 -4.08 -26.01
CA SER A 354 28.65 -5.06 -25.95
C SER A 354 28.40 -5.55 -24.52
N GLU A 355 29.46 -5.79 -23.74
CA GLU A 355 29.38 -6.27 -22.37
C GLU A 355 28.93 -5.17 -21.40
N ASN A 356 29.40 -3.94 -21.58
CA ASN A 356 28.93 -2.78 -20.83
C ASN A 356 27.43 -2.54 -21.08
N LYS A 357 26.98 -2.62 -22.34
CA LYS A 357 25.55 -2.56 -22.69
C LYS A 357 24.75 -3.70 -22.05
N ARG A 358 25.26 -4.93 -22.04
CA ARG A 358 24.64 -6.11 -21.39
C ARG A 358 24.53 -5.96 -19.87
N LEU A 359 25.46 -5.25 -19.23
CA LEU A 359 25.48 -5.03 -17.78
C LEU A 359 24.64 -3.80 -17.35
N SER A 360 24.37 -2.87 -18.26
CA SER A 360 23.59 -1.65 -17.98
C SER A 360 22.12 -1.92 -17.63
N GLU A 361 21.45 -2.86 -18.29
CA GLU A 361 20.04 -3.21 -18.00
C GLU A 361 19.88 -3.83 -16.60
N PRO A 362 20.64 -4.88 -16.20
CA PRO A 362 20.61 -5.41 -14.83
C PRO A 362 20.91 -4.36 -13.77
N LEU A 363 21.86 -3.45 -14.03
CA LEU A 363 22.20 -2.37 -13.10
C LEU A 363 21.03 -1.37 -12.93
N GLN A 364 20.38 -0.98 -14.03
CA GLN A 364 19.18 -0.11 -13.95
C GLN A 364 18.02 -0.80 -13.24
N SER A 365 17.81 -2.10 -13.48
CA SER A 365 16.77 -2.88 -12.77
C SER A 365 17.03 -2.92 -11.26
N ALA A 366 18.27 -3.23 -10.84
CA ALA A 366 18.65 -3.28 -9.42
C ALA A 366 18.56 -1.90 -8.74
N LEU A 367 18.87 -0.81 -9.45
CA LEU A 367 18.69 0.56 -8.96
C LEU A 367 17.21 0.91 -8.78
N ALA A 368 16.35 0.54 -9.74
CA ALA A 368 14.90 0.75 -9.65
C ALA A 368 14.27 -0.06 -8.49
N GLU A 369 14.70 -1.30 -8.29
CA GLU A 369 14.30 -2.16 -7.16
C GLU A 369 14.74 -1.56 -5.82
N CYS A 370 16.00 -1.11 -5.71
CA CYS A 370 16.50 -0.39 -4.54
C CYS A 370 15.69 0.88 -4.23
N ASP A 371 15.25 1.63 -5.24
CA ASP A 371 14.41 2.81 -5.05
C ASP A 371 12.93 2.47 -4.77
N ALA A 372 12.43 1.30 -5.18
CA ALA A 372 11.14 0.78 -4.72
C ALA A 372 11.19 0.42 -3.24
N LEU A 373 12.17 -0.40 -2.84
CA LEU A 373 12.38 -0.83 -1.45
C LEU A 373 12.61 0.36 -0.49
N LYS A 374 13.29 1.42 -0.92
CA LYS A 374 13.41 2.68 -0.14
C LYS A 374 12.05 3.34 0.10
N ARG A 375 11.14 3.36 -0.89
CA ARG A 375 9.79 3.94 -0.74
C ARG A 375 8.91 3.09 0.19
N GLU A 376 8.99 1.76 0.08
CA GLU A 376 8.30 0.84 0.99
C GLU A 376 8.79 1.01 2.44
N LEU A 377 10.11 1.07 2.65
CA LEU A 377 10.70 1.34 3.97
C LEU A 377 10.24 2.70 4.53
N GLN A 378 10.20 3.75 3.71
CA GLN A 378 9.68 5.06 4.12
C GLN A 378 8.19 4.98 4.52
N ASN A 379 7.35 4.26 3.77
CA ASN A 379 5.95 4.09 4.13
C ASN A 379 5.80 3.30 5.43
N TYR A 380 6.51 2.17 5.58
CA TYR A 380 6.56 1.40 6.83
C TYR A 380 6.96 2.25 8.05
N THR A 381 7.90 3.20 7.91
CA THR A 381 8.23 4.12 9.02
C THR A 381 7.08 5.10 9.37
N LYS A 382 6.32 5.59 8.38
CA LYS A 382 5.13 6.44 8.62
C LYS A 382 4.01 5.64 9.29
N ASP A 383 3.78 4.41 8.84
CA ASP A 383 2.75 3.52 9.40
C ASP A 383 3.10 3.12 10.84
N LYS A 384 4.37 2.85 11.12
CA LYS A 384 4.89 2.59 12.48
C LYS A 384 4.67 3.79 13.43
N MET A 385 4.94 5.01 12.99
CA MET A 385 4.64 6.21 13.79
C MET A 385 3.13 6.43 13.96
N SER A 386 2.33 6.18 12.92
CA SER A 386 0.87 6.30 12.97
C SER A 386 0.25 5.29 13.96
N LEU A 387 0.75 4.06 13.96
CA LEU A 387 0.38 3.02 14.93
C LEU A 387 0.79 3.38 16.36
N GLN A 388 1.96 3.98 16.56
CA GLN A 388 2.40 4.48 17.88
C GLN A 388 1.48 5.59 18.40
N ASN A 389 1.11 6.55 17.54
CA ASN A 389 0.18 7.62 17.89
C ASN A 389 -1.24 7.10 18.18
N ALA A 390 -1.72 6.11 17.41
CA ALA A 390 -3.00 5.45 17.65
C ALA A 390 -3.01 4.71 19.01
N LYS A 391 -1.95 3.97 19.34
CA LYS A 391 -1.80 3.30 20.64
C LYS A 391 -1.74 4.29 21.81
N ALA A 392 -1.09 5.45 21.64
CA ALA A 392 -1.07 6.49 22.65
C ALA A 392 -2.48 7.06 22.93
N ARG A 393 -3.26 7.34 21.87
CA ARG A 393 -4.67 7.79 22.00
C ARG A 393 -5.57 6.73 22.64
N LEU A 394 -5.43 5.46 22.24
CA LEU A 394 -6.19 4.36 22.81
C LEU A 394 -5.96 4.25 24.33
N LYS A 395 -4.70 4.36 24.79
CA LYS A 395 -4.37 4.33 26.22
C LYS A 395 -5.02 5.46 27.04
N VAL A 396 -5.21 6.64 26.44
CA VAL A 396 -5.91 7.77 27.09
C VAL A 396 -7.41 7.48 27.19
N LEU A 397 -8.05 7.06 26.10
CA LEU A 397 -9.47 6.66 26.08
C LEU A 397 -9.76 5.48 27.04
N GLU A 398 -8.84 4.51 27.14
CA GLU A 398 -8.90 3.40 28.11
C GLU A 398 -8.77 3.85 29.57
N GLN A 399 -8.30 5.07 29.84
CA GLN A 399 -8.20 5.64 31.18
C GLN A 399 -9.43 6.49 31.51
N GLU A 400 -9.83 7.38 30.59
CA GLU A 400 -11.08 8.16 30.67
C GLU A 400 -12.30 7.23 30.87
N HIS A 401 -12.36 6.11 30.14
CA HIS A 401 -13.40 5.10 30.29
C HIS A 401 -13.28 4.24 31.57
N LYS A 402 -12.23 4.37 32.39
CA LYS A 402 -12.22 3.80 33.76
C LYS A 402 -12.71 4.82 34.77
N GLU A 403 -12.28 6.07 34.61
CA GLU A 403 -12.67 7.20 35.47
C GLU A 403 -14.19 7.42 35.40
N LEU A 404 -14.78 7.54 34.20
CA LEU A 404 -16.23 7.67 34.01
C LEU A 404 -17.05 6.50 34.59
N ARG A 405 -16.51 5.26 34.55
CA ARG A 405 -17.21 4.10 35.14
C ARG A 405 -17.14 4.09 36.67
N TRP A 406 -16.07 4.62 37.26
CA TRP A 406 -15.99 4.80 38.71
C TRP A 406 -16.90 5.94 39.18
N GLU A 407 -16.96 7.05 38.45
CA GLU A 407 -17.90 8.15 38.74
C GLU A 407 -19.37 7.69 38.67
N HIS A 408 -19.71 6.86 37.68
CA HIS A 408 -21.05 6.28 37.54
C HIS A 408 -21.45 5.41 38.76
N GLU A 409 -20.62 4.43 39.12
CA GLU A 409 -20.81 3.57 40.31
C GLU A 409 -21.00 4.39 41.61
N VAL A 410 -20.19 5.44 41.80
CA VAL A 410 -20.30 6.35 42.96
C VAL A 410 -21.62 7.13 42.96
N LEU A 411 -22.13 7.52 41.78
CA LEU A 411 -23.43 8.19 41.65
C LEU A 411 -24.61 7.23 41.89
N GLU A 412 -24.53 5.99 41.41
CA GLU A 412 -25.55 4.95 41.67
C GLU A 412 -25.67 4.63 43.16
N GLN A 413 -24.54 4.41 43.85
CA GLN A 413 -24.53 4.18 45.30
C GLN A 413 -25.08 5.38 46.09
N ARG A 414 -24.79 6.61 45.65
CA ARG A 414 -25.33 7.84 46.26
C ARG A 414 -26.84 7.97 46.04
N LEU A 415 -27.34 7.63 44.85
CA LEU A 415 -28.77 7.61 44.55
C LEU A 415 -29.51 6.57 45.41
N GLU A 416 -28.94 5.38 45.57
CA GLU A 416 -29.51 4.32 46.43
C GLU A 416 -29.63 4.79 47.90
N GLY A 417 -28.63 5.53 48.40
CA GLY A 417 -28.67 6.16 49.72
C GLY A 417 -29.83 7.17 49.88
N VAL A 418 -29.95 8.12 48.95
CA VAL A 418 -31.02 9.14 48.96
C VAL A 418 -32.42 8.52 48.83
N VAL A 419 -32.55 7.42 48.06
CA VAL A 419 -33.81 6.66 47.97
C VAL A 419 -34.17 6.03 49.33
N LYS A 420 -33.22 5.41 50.03
CA LYS A 420 -33.44 4.84 51.37
C LYS A 420 -33.80 5.92 52.40
N GLU A 421 -33.15 7.08 52.36
CA GLU A 421 -33.48 8.22 53.24
C GLU A 421 -34.89 8.76 52.98
N ARG A 422 -35.27 8.96 51.70
CA ARG A 422 -36.63 9.36 51.30
C ARG A 422 -37.68 8.40 51.83
N ASP A 423 -37.47 7.10 51.66
CA ASP A 423 -38.48 6.09 52.01
C ASP A 423 -38.60 5.93 53.53
N GLY A 424 -37.49 5.94 54.28
CA GLY A 424 -37.52 5.96 55.74
C GLY A 424 -38.16 7.22 56.33
N LEU A 425 -37.98 8.39 55.69
CA LEU A 425 -38.69 9.63 56.05
C LEU A 425 -40.19 9.53 55.77
N TYR A 426 -40.59 8.90 54.65
CA TYR A 426 -42.00 8.72 54.30
C TYR A 426 -42.71 7.74 55.24
N GLU A 427 -42.10 6.59 55.54
CA GLU A 427 -42.62 5.64 56.54
C GLU A 427 -42.72 6.31 57.92
N GLY A 428 -41.66 6.99 58.37
CA GLY A 428 -41.65 7.72 59.64
C GLY A 428 -42.68 8.86 59.71
N PHE A 429 -43.06 9.47 58.59
CA PHE A 429 -44.13 10.46 58.50
C PHE A 429 -45.52 9.81 58.62
N VAL A 430 -45.75 8.69 57.92
CA VAL A 430 -46.99 7.91 58.00
C VAL A 430 -47.23 7.40 59.43
N ASP A 431 -46.21 6.83 60.07
CA ASP A 431 -46.28 6.35 61.46
C ASP A 431 -46.55 7.49 62.46
N ARG A 432 -45.98 8.67 62.25
CA ARG A 432 -46.28 9.86 63.08
C ARG A 432 -47.73 10.29 62.92
N ILE A 433 -48.26 10.32 61.69
CA ILE A 433 -49.68 10.65 61.45
C ILE A 433 -50.61 9.63 62.12
N ILE A 434 -50.38 8.33 61.91
CA ILE A 434 -51.18 7.26 62.52
C ILE A 434 -51.08 7.31 64.05
N GLY A 435 -49.89 7.56 64.59
CA GLY A 435 -49.65 7.72 66.03
C GLY A 435 -50.37 8.92 66.64
N VAL A 436 -50.40 10.07 65.95
CA VAL A 436 -51.18 11.25 66.36
C VAL A 436 -52.68 10.95 66.29
N GLN A 437 -53.17 10.46 65.16
CA GLN A 437 -54.60 10.14 64.96
C GLN A 437 -55.13 9.16 66.01
N ARG A 438 -54.37 8.10 66.33
CA ARG A 438 -54.71 7.15 67.41
C ARG A 438 -54.77 7.84 68.78
N LYS A 439 -53.81 8.72 69.10
CA LYS A 439 -53.79 9.47 70.39
C LYS A 439 -54.96 10.45 70.51
N THR A 440 -55.25 11.25 69.47
CA THR A 440 -56.41 12.16 69.50
C THR A 440 -57.73 11.41 69.49
N GLY A 441 -57.88 10.36 68.68
CA GLY A 441 -59.09 9.53 68.68
C GLY A 441 -59.38 8.90 70.05
N PHE A 442 -58.36 8.38 70.73
CA PHE A 442 -58.50 7.84 72.08
C PHE A 442 -58.82 8.93 73.12
N LYS A 443 -58.20 10.12 73.03
CA LYS A 443 -58.50 11.26 73.91
C LYS A 443 -59.96 11.73 73.72
N ASN A 444 -60.42 11.84 72.49
CA ASN A 444 -61.79 12.23 72.16
C ASN A 444 -62.79 11.21 72.71
N LEU A 445 -62.57 9.91 72.47
CA LEU A 445 -63.44 8.84 72.99
C LEU A 445 -63.55 8.82 74.52
N ILE A 446 -62.48 9.21 75.25
CA ILE A 446 -62.53 9.38 76.71
C ILE A 446 -63.32 10.64 77.10
N LEU A 447 -63.15 11.75 76.38
CA LEU A 447 -63.87 12.99 76.65
C LEU A 447 -65.36 12.84 76.37
N GLU A 448 -65.75 12.20 75.26
CA GLU A 448 -67.12 11.83 74.92
C GLU A 448 -67.76 11.00 76.04
N LYS A 449 -67.15 9.88 76.43
CA LYS A 449 -67.65 9.04 77.54
C LYS A 449 -67.75 9.79 78.88
N LYS A 450 -66.83 10.71 79.16
CA LYS A 450 -66.89 11.54 80.37
C LYS A 450 -68.02 12.57 80.30
N VAL A 451 -68.23 13.19 79.14
CA VAL A 451 -69.34 14.12 78.88
C VAL A 451 -70.68 13.40 79.01
N ASP A 452 -70.82 12.20 78.43
CA ASP A 452 -72.08 11.45 78.49
C ASP A 452 -72.37 10.92 79.90
N SER A 453 -71.35 10.45 80.64
CA SER A 453 -71.49 10.10 82.06
C SER A 453 -71.87 11.32 82.93
N LEU A 454 -71.41 12.52 82.59
CA LEU A 454 -71.82 13.76 83.26
C LEU A 454 -73.24 14.18 82.88
N LYS A 455 -73.68 14.03 81.62
CA LYS A 455 -75.08 14.23 81.19
C LYS A 455 -76.02 13.30 81.95
N GLU A 456 -75.73 12.00 81.98
CA GLU A 456 -76.50 11.02 82.76
C GLU A 456 -76.61 11.40 84.24
N THR A 457 -75.53 11.94 84.81
CA THR A 457 -75.49 12.36 86.22
C THR A 457 -76.31 13.63 86.43
N LEU A 458 -76.26 14.58 85.49
CA LEU A 458 -77.07 15.80 85.48
C LEU A 458 -78.56 15.48 85.35
N GLU A 459 -78.96 14.67 84.36
CA GLU A 459 -80.35 14.22 84.17
C GLU A 459 -80.90 13.53 85.43
N LYS A 460 -80.11 12.63 86.07
CA LYS A 460 -80.48 11.99 87.33
C LYS A 460 -80.61 13.00 88.48
N LYS A 461 -79.83 14.08 88.49
CA LYS A 461 -79.92 15.17 89.48
C LYS A 461 -81.09 16.10 89.24
N ASP A 462 -81.38 16.45 87.99
CA ASP A 462 -82.53 17.25 87.61
C ASP A 462 -83.85 16.51 87.88
N LEU A 463 -83.90 15.21 87.64
CA LEU A 463 -85.04 14.37 88.02
C LEU A 463 -85.23 14.33 89.55
N GLN A 464 -84.17 14.09 90.32
CA GLN A 464 -84.21 14.11 91.79
C GLN A 464 -84.64 15.48 92.33
N LEU A 465 -84.15 16.58 91.76
CA LEU A 465 -84.54 17.93 92.12
C LEU A 465 -86.03 18.17 91.81
N ASN A 466 -86.48 17.87 90.59
CA ASN A 466 -87.88 18.03 90.18
C ASN A 466 -88.84 17.17 91.04
N GLU A 467 -88.43 16.00 91.51
CA GLU A 467 -89.21 15.18 92.44
C GLU A 467 -89.32 15.84 93.83
N VAL A 468 -88.21 16.30 94.40
CA VAL A 468 -88.18 17.00 95.70
C VAL A 468 -88.98 18.30 95.65
N LEU A 469 -88.87 19.08 94.57
CA LEU A 469 -89.64 20.33 94.41
C LEU A 469 -91.15 20.08 94.33
N LYS A 470 -91.58 18.99 93.69
CA LYS A 470 -93.00 18.57 93.67
C LYS A 470 -93.47 18.05 95.03
N ALA A 471 -92.65 17.26 95.72
CA ALA A 471 -93.01 16.66 97.01
C ALA A 471 -93.11 17.68 98.16
N THR A 472 -92.39 18.80 98.07
CA THR A 472 -92.30 19.79 99.15
C THR A 472 -93.35 20.90 99.11
N ASN A 473 -94.11 21.07 98.01
CA ASN A 473 -95.15 22.09 97.83
C ASN A 473 -94.72 23.51 98.26
N LEU A 474 -93.45 23.85 98.02
CA LEU A 474 -92.89 25.17 98.35
C LEU A 474 -93.48 26.24 97.42
N ASP A 475 -93.65 27.46 97.97
CA ASP A 475 -93.95 28.64 97.15
C ASP A 475 -92.85 28.83 96.09
N PRO A 476 -93.18 28.83 94.78
CA PRO A 476 -92.20 29.04 93.72
C PRO A 476 -91.44 30.36 93.83
N ALA A 477 -92.04 31.42 94.39
CA ALA A 477 -91.37 32.70 94.56
C ALA A 477 -90.31 32.64 95.69
N ALA A 478 -90.67 32.11 96.87
CA ALA A 478 -89.72 31.87 97.96
C ALA A 478 -88.57 30.92 97.54
N LEU A 479 -88.90 29.84 96.80
CA LEU A 479 -87.91 28.90 96.27
C LEU A 479 -86.94 29.58 95.29
N SER A 480 -87.45 30.32 94.30
CA SER A 480 -86.62 31.02 93.31
C SER A 480 -85.66 32.02 93.98
N ASN A 481 -86.13 32.75 95.00
CA ASN A 481 -85.29 33.66 95.78
C ASN A 481 -84.22 32.93 96.61
N LEU A 482 -84.51 31.72 97.13
CA LEU A 482 -83.52 30.91 97.84
C LEU A 482 -82.46 30.34 96.88
N THR A 483 -82.87 29.84 95.72
CA THR A 483 -81.95 29.36 94.68
C THR A 483 -81.02 30.47 94.21
N ARG A 484 -81.56 31.66 93.87
CA ARG A 484 -80.75 32.82 93.48
C ARG A 484 -79.69 33.18 94.53
N ARG A 485 -80.07 33.21 95.82
CA ARG A 485 -79.12 33.48 96.91
C ARG A 485 -78.06 32.40 97.08
N LEU A 486 -78.39 31.13 96.80
CA LEU A 486 -77.42 30.04 96.82
C LEU A 486 -76.46 30.12 95.62
N GLU A 487 -76.95 30.51 94.44
CA GLU A 487 -76.13 30.79 93.26
C GLU A 487 -75.18 31.96 93.52
N GLU A 488 -75.66 33.08 94.09
CA GLU A 488 -74.82 34.23 94.50
C GLU A 488 -73.72 33.83 95.51
N VAL A 489 -74.03 32.96 96.48
CA VAL A 489 -73.05 32.44 97.46
C VAL A 489 -72.08 31.42 96.84
N LEU A 490 -72.45 30.74 95.77
CA LEU A 490 -71.56 29.84 95.02
C LEU A 490 -70.66 30.62 94.05
N ASP A 491 -71.20 31.58 93.30
CA ASP A 491 -70.46 32.49 92.42
C ASP A 491 -69.35 33.21 93.21
N THR A 492 -69.69 33.85 94.33
CA THR A 492 -68.72 34.57 95.19
C THR A 492 -67.65 33.66 95.77
N LYS A 493 -67.98 32.42 96.19
CA LYS A 493 -66.99 31.44 96.67
C LYS A 493 -66.09 30.91 95.55
N ASN A 494 -66.67 30.62 94.38
CA ASN A 494 -65.91 30.20 93.20
C ASN A 494 -64.95 31.31 92.74
N GLN A 495 -65.39 32.57 92.82
CA GLN A 495 -64.58 33.74 92.50
C GLN A 495 -63.39 33.90 93.47
N LEU A 496 -63.63 33.82 94.78
CA LEU A 496 -62.56 33.83 95.79
C LEU A 496 -61.54 32.69 95.60
N ILE A 497 -61.99 31.51 95.15
CA ILE A 497 -61.09 30.38 94.84
C ILE A 497 -60.18 30.72 93.64
N LYS A 498 -60.70 31.33 92.57
CA LYS A 498 -59.89 31.80 91.43
C LYS A 498 -58.84 32.83 91.88
N GLU A 499 -59.23 33.77 92.74
CA GLU A 499 -58.36 34.85 93.22
C GLU A 499 -57.20 34.33 94.07
N LEU A 500 -57.47 33.44 95.03
CA LEU A 500 -56.44 32.82 95.86
C LEU A 500 -55.48 31.94 95.02
N GLN A 501 -55.97 31.30 93.96
CA GLN A 501 -55.11 30.58 93.01
C GLN A 501 -54.23 31.51 92.17
N TYR A 502 -54.78 32.65 91.73
CA TYR A 502 -54.04 33.66 90.97
C TYR A 502 -52.93 34.30 91.80
N ASP A 503 -53.21 34.74 93.03
CA ASP A 503 -52.18 35.34 93.89
C ASP A 503 -51.10 34.34 94.29
N LEU A 504 -51.44 33.06 94.52
CA LEU A 504 -50.44 32.00 94.73
C LEU A 504 -49.51 31.83 93.51
N ALA A 505 -50.05 31.82 92.29
CA ALA A 505 -49.25 31.71 91.06
C ALA A 505 -48.38 32.96 90.82
N LYS A 506 -48.91 34.15 91.12
CA LYS A 506 -48.22 35.44 91.02
C LYS A 506 -47.06 35.57 92.01
N VAL A 507 -47.25 35.19 93.28
CA VAL A 507 -46.18 35.13 94.29
C VAL A 507 -45.13 34.09 93.91
N THR A 508 -45.55 32.91 93.43
CA THR A 508 -44.66 31.86 92.93
C THR A 508 -43.78 32.36 91.78
N LYS A 509 -44.36 33.07 90.81
CA LYS A 509 -43.59 33.66 89.71
C LYS A 509 -42.60 34.71 90.21
N ALA A 510 -43.04 35.63 91.07
CA ALA A 510 -42.17 36.68 91.62
C ALA A 510 -40.96 36.09 92.38
N HIS A 511 -41.17 35.04 93.20
CA HIS A 511 -40.11 34.30 93.87
C HIS A 511 -39.09 33.70 92.89
N ASN A 512 -39.58 32.97 91.88
CA ASN A 512 -38.72 32.35 90.86
C ASN A 512 -37.94 33.38 90.01
N ASP A 513 -38.57 34.51 89.67
CA ASP A 513 -37.91 35.57 88.90
C ASP A 513 -36.91 36.37 89.77
N MET A 514 -37.15 36.53 91.08
CA MET A 514 -36.14 37.10 92.00
C MET A 514 -34.90 36.21 92.14
N ILE A 515 -35.05 34.88 92.22
CA ILE A 515 -33.90 33.96 92.25
C ILE A 515 -33.00 34.17 91.03
N ARG A 516 -33.59 34.19 89.84
CA ARG A 516 -32.86 34.43 88.56
C ARG A 516 -32.13 35.77 88.54
N VAL A 517 -32.73 36.83 89.08
CA VAL A 517 -32.10 38.15 89.17
C VAL A 517 -30.92 38.15 90.14
N TYR A 518 -31.00 37.44 91.26
CA TYR A 518 -29.85 37.27 92.16
C TYR A 518 -28.73 36.44 91.54
N GLU A 519 -29.04 35.32 90.88
CA GLU A 519 -28.06 34.48 90.16
C GLU A 519 -27.31 35.28 89.08
N ALA A 520 -28.05 36.07 88.28
CA ALA A 520 -27.48 36.96 87.28
C ALA A 520 -26.58 38.05 87.90
N LYS A 521 -26.98 38.64 89.04
CA LYS A 521 -26.17 39.66 89.73
C LYS A 521 -24.92 39.10 90.40
N LEU A 522 -24.96 37.89 90.95
CA LEU A 522 -23.76 37.22 91.46
C LEU A 522 -22.77 36.97 90.33
N THR A 523 -23.26 36.49 89.18
CA THR A 523 -22.45 36.29 87.96
C THR A 523 -21.85 37.60 87.44
N GLU A 524 -22.60 38.71 87.45
CA GLU A 524 -22.12 40.06 87.08
C GLU A 524 -20.94 40.52 87.96
N PHE A 525 -20.98 40.24 89.27
CA PHE A 525 -19.88 40.52 90.19
C PHE A 525 -18.78 39.45 90.19
N SER A 526 -18.82 38.47 89.27
CA SER A 526 -17.89 37.34 89.20
C SER A 526 -17.85 36.47 90.46
N ILE A 527 -18.95 36.42 91.22
CA ILE A 527 -19.13 35.53 92.38
C ILE A 527 -19.82 34.25 91.89
N PRO A 528 -19.17 33.07 91.94
CA PRO A 528 -19.81 31.80 91.58
C PRO A 528 -21.03 31.52 92.46
N VAL A 529 -22.12 31.07 91.86
CA VAL A 529 -23.36 30.71 92.62
C VAL A 529 -23.14 29.52 93.55
N GLU A 530 -22.08 28.73 93.32
CA GLU A 530 -21.57 27.68 94.20
C GLU A 530 -21.10 28.20 95.56
N GLU A 531 -20.64 29.46 95.67
CA GLU A 531 -20.13 30.05 96.92
C GLU A 531 -21.25 30.43 97.91
N LEU A 532 -22.53 30.39 97.49
CA LEU A 532 -23.68 30.63 98.36
C LEU A 532 -23.84 29.59 99.49
N GLY A 533 -23.29 28.40 99.33
CA GLY A 533 -23.40 27.30 100.31
C GLY A 533 -24.78 26.64 100.42
N PHE A 534 -25.80 27.13 99.73
CA PHE A 534 -27.13 26.53 99.62
C PHE A 534 -27.71 26.68 98.21
N LYS A 535 -28.73 25.89 97.86
CA LYS A 535 -29.45 25.98 96.58
C LYS A 535 -30.88 26.50 96.79
N PRO A 536 -31.29 27.61 96.16
CA PRO A 536 -32.68 28.09 96.22
C PRO A 536 -33.68 27.06 95.69
N LEU A 537 -34.84 26.94 96.32
CA LEU A 537 -35.92 26.08 95.85
C LEU A 537 -36.82 26.85 94.87
N MET A 538 -36.83 26.44 93.60
CA MET A 538 -37.78 26.92 92.60
C MET A 538 -39.16 26.31 92.88
N ILE A 539 -40.19 27.15 93.01
CA ILE A 539 -41.55 26.72 93.32
C ILE A 539 -42.32 26.53 92.01
N SER A 540 -42.96 25.39 91.82
CA SER A 540 -43.80 25.11 90.64
C SER A 540 -45.25 24.92 91.05
N THR A 541 -46.12 25.88 90.70
CA THR A 541 -47.58 25.79 90.83
C THR A 541 -48.21 24.94 89.72
N GLY A 542 -47.57 23.84 89.34
CA GLY A 542 -48.18 22.80 88.53
C GLY A 542 -49.23 22.04 89.35
N SER A 543 -50.43 21.88 88.79
CA SER A 543 -51.51 21.14 89.44
C SER A 543 -51.05 19.74 89.86
N ARG A 544 -51.19 19.41 91.14
CA ARG A 544 -50.80 18.12 91.72
C ARG A 544 -51.82 17.04 91.35
N VAL A 545 -51.88 16.70 90.06
CA VAL A 545 -52.57 15.49 89.58
C VAL A 545 -51.76 14.29 90.08
N PRO A 546 -52.30 13.43 90.96
CA PRO A 546 -51.61 12.20 91.34
C PRO A 546 -51.61 11.25 90.13
N ASN A 547 -50.50 10.52 89.95
CA ASN A 547 -50.36 9.42 88.99
C ASN A 547 -50.27 9.78 87.50
N VAL A 548 -49.18 10.47 87.12
CA VAL A 548 -48.45 10.14 85.88
C VAL A 548 -47.00 9.83 86.29
N GLY A 549 -46.48 8.68 85.86
CA GLY A 549 -45.21 8.13 86.35
C GLY A 549 -43.97 8.81 85.75
N ALA A 550 -42.83 8.64 86.42
CA ALA A 550 -41.53 9.11 85.94
C ALA A 550 -41.02 8.23 84.77
N ALA A 551 -41.10 8.75 83.54
CA ALA A 551 -40.43 8.15 82.39
C ALA A 551 -40.16 9.20 81.28
N GLY A 552 -38.88 9.38 80.94
CA GLY A 552 -38.44 9.82 79.62
C GLY A 552 -38.81 11.22 79.13
N LEU A 553 -38.00 12.22 79.48
CA LEU A 553 -37.57 13.21 78.49
C LEU A 553 -36.07 13.49 78.67
N VAL A 554 -35.23 12.61 78.11
CA VAL A 554 -33.79 12.88 77.96
C VAL A 554 -33.64 13.94 76.87
N ALA A 555 -32.95 15.03 77.17
CA ALA A 555 -32.54 15.99 76.15
C ALA A 555 -31.48 15.34 75.26
N ALA A 556 -31.78 15.21 73.97
CA ALA A 556 -30.75 15.08 72.96
C ALA A 556 -30.07 16.45 72.75
N GLN A 557 -28.79 16.42 72.34
CA GLN A 557 -28.10 17.57 71.77
C GLN A 557 -28.44 17.69 70.27
#